data_AF-A0A674DYA5-F1
#
_entry.id   AF-A0A674DYA5-F1
#
_cell.length_a   1.000
_cell.length_b   1.000
_cell.length_c   1.000
_cell.angle_alpha   90.00
_cell.angle_beta   90.00
_cell.angle_gamma   90.00
#
_symmetry.space_group_name_H-M   'P 1'
#
loop_
_entity.id
_entity.type
_entity.pdbx_description
1 polymer ?
#
loop_
_entity_poly.entity_id
_entity_poly.type
_entity_poly.pdbx_seq_one_letter_code
_entity_poly.pdbx_strand_id
1 'polypeptide(L)'
;LTLTHTHTHTHTRARFDRTQEHTYTHKLSLSRKEMQPLRRRRSHIPDKPNYSLNLWSIMKNCIGKELSKIPMPVNFNEPLSMLQRLTEDLEYHELLDKAARCESSLEQLCLVAAFSVSSYSTTIHRTAKPFNPLLGETYELDRLEDFGYRSLCEQVSHHPPAASHHVISQRGWTLWQEITIASKFRGKYLSIMPLGAIHLQFHSSGNHYVWRKVTSTVHNIIVGKLWIDQSGDIEIVNHRTKETCQLKFSPYSYFSREVPRKVTGVVSDSGGQAHYILSGTWDDKIESSKIVQSSKGGSGSEGKQKTVYQTLSPKLLWKKYPLPDNAENMYFFSALALTLNEPEDGVGLTDSRLRPDQRLMEAGRWDEANSEKQRLEEKQRAVRRRREAEATDGFQPQWFHKRTNAITGETNFVYKGGYWEAKDSQDWSMCTEIF
;
A
#
# COMPACT_ATOMS: atom_id res chain seq x y z
N LEU A 1 -64.00 -18.52 13.14
CA LEU A 1 -65.42 -18.70 12.76
C LEU A 1 -66.17 -19.01 14.05
N THR A 2 -67.04 -18.21 14.64
CA THR A 2 -67.66 -16.91 14.30
C THR A 2 -68.36 -16.43 15.59
N LEU A 3 -68.56 -15.11 15.73
CA LEU A 3 -69.61 -14.37 16.49
C LEU A 3 -68.97 -13.17 17.23
N THR A 4 -68.77 -12.03 16.57
CA THR A 4 -69.69 -10.85 16.45
C THR A 4 -70.10 -10.21 17.79
N HIS A 5 -69.57 -9.02 18.08
CA HIS A 5 -70.40 -7.81 18.17
C HIS A 5 -69.57 -6.52 18.12
N THR A 6 -70.19 -5.51 17.52
CA THR A 6 -69.69 -4.21 17.05
C THR A 6 -69.85 -3.08 18.08
N HIS A 7 -68.85 -2.18 18.08
CA HIS A 7 -68.80 -0.73 18.39
C HIS A 7 -69.85 -0.04 19.27
N THR A 8 -69.41 0.87 20.18
CA THR A 8 -69.07 2.29 19.90
C THR A 8 -68.40 3.02 21.09
N HIS A 9 -67.27 3.70 20.78
CA HIS A 9 -66.73 5.02 21.21
C HIS A 9 -67.50 5.88 22.26
N THR A 10 -66.93 6.77 23.10
CA THR A 10 -65.58 7.19 23.56
C THR A 10 -65.79 8.25 24.68
N HIS A 11 -64.70 8.59 25.39
CA HIS A 11 -64.31 9.94 25.87
C HIS A 11 -64.26 10.27 27.38
N THR A 12 -63.01 10.23 27.87
CA THR A 12 -62.25 11.22 28.68
C THR A 12 -62.53 11.50 30.16
N ARG A 13 -61.52 11.09 30.96
CA ARG A 13 -60.67 11.85 31.90
C ARG A 13 -61.32 12.59 33.09
N ALA A 14 -60.91 12.17 34.29
CA ALA A 14 -60.91 13.00 35.50
C ALA A 14 -59.56 12.89 36.26
N ARG A 15 -59.01 14.07 36.57
CA ARG A 15 -58.24 14.57 37.73
C ARG A 15 -57.26 13.65 38.50
N PHE A 16 -56.07 14.15 38.81
CA PHE A 16 -55.76 14.90 40.05
C PHE A 16 -54.28 15.35 40.08
N ASP A 17 -54.01 16.39 40.87
CA ASP A 17 -52.80 17.22 40.91
C ASP A 17 -51.84 16.79 42.05
N ARG A 18 -50.54 16.98 41.77
CA ARG A 18 -49.35 17.18 42.64
C ARG A 18 -49.06 16.29 43.87
N THR A 19 -47.87 15.66 43.83
CA THR A 19 -46.82 15.82 44.87
C THR A 19 -45.42 15.67 44.24
N GLN A 20 -44.47 16.45 44.76
CA GLN A 20 -43.07 16.61 44.32
C GLN A 20 -42.21 15.36 44.56
N GLU A 21 -41.25 15.09 43.67
CA GLU A 21 -39.96 14.51 44.07
C GLU A 21 -38.87 14.78 43.03
N HIS A 22 -37.70 15.19 43.54
CA HIS A 22 -36.54 15.64 42.79
C HIS A 22 -35.92 14.53 41.94
N THR A 23 -35.63 14.81 40.66
CA THR A 23 -34.69 14.00 39.87
C THR A 23 -33.70 14.90 39.15
N TYR A 24 -32.44 14.80 39.59
CA TYR A 24 -31.28 15.38 38.94
C TYR A 24 -31.16 14.83 37.51
N THR A 25 -31.46 15.65 36.51
CA THR A 25 -31.17 15.34 35.11
C THR A 25 -29.89 16.07 34.70
N HIS A 26 -28.78 15.33 34.69
CA HIS A 26 -27.58 15.71 33.95
C HIS A 26 -27.98 15.95 32.49
N LYS A 27 -27.93 17.21 32.04
CA LYS A 27 -27.96 17.55 30.61
C LYS A 27 -26.67 17.02 29.98
N LEU A 28 -26.72 15.81 29.42
CA LEU A 28 -25.79 15.39 28.40
C LEU A 28 -26.07 16.24 27.16
N SER A 29 -25.31 17.32 27.00
CA SER A 29 -25.19 18.03 25.73
C SER A 29 -24.47 17.10 24.75
N LEU A 30 -25.21 16.20 24.12
CA LEU A 30 -24.79 15.55 22.88
C LEU A 30 -24.70 16.66 21.83
N SER A 31 -23.49 17.21 21.69
CA SER A 31 -23.11 17.96 20.49
C SER A 31 -23.42 17.07 19.30
N ARG A 32 -24.48 17.42 18.56
CA ARG A 32 -24.66 16.98 17.18
C ARG A 32 -23.44 17.52 16.43
N LYS A 33 -22.38 16.72 16.28
CA LYS A 33 -21.47 16.91 15.16
C LYS A 33 -22.35 16.77 13.92
N GLU A 34 -22.60 17.89 13.25
CA GLU A 34 -23.19 17.88 11.92
C GLU A 34 -22.38 16.89 11.08
N MET A 35 -23.08 15.89 10.54
CA MET A 35 -22.47 14.84 9.73
C MET A 35 -22.04 15.51 8.43
N GLN A 36 -20.80 16.00 8.36
CA GLN A 36 -20.29 16.58 7.14
C GLN A 36 -20.37 15.52 6.03
N PRO A 37 -20.85 15.89 4.83
CA PRO A 37 -20.91 14.94 3.73
C PRO A 37 -19.49 14.49 3.39
N LEU A 38 -19.27 13.17 3.34
CA LEU A 38 -18.01 12.57 2.90
C LEU A 38 -17.56 13.21 1.57
N ARG A 39 -16.31 13.63 1.52
CA ARG A 39 -15.74 14.26 0.32
C ARG A 39 -15.88 13.32 -0.87
N ARG A 40 -16.57 13.77 -1.92
CA ARG A 40 -16.65 13.02 -3.19
C ARG A 40 -15.30 13.05 -3.89
N ARG A 41 -14.62 11.91 -3.94
CA ARG A 41 -13.33 11.74 -4.64
C ARG A 41 -13.50 11.64 -6.15
N ARG A 42 -12.50 12.08 -6.90
CA ARG A 42 -12.50 11.96 -8.37
C ARG A 42 -12.44 10.49 -8.78
N SER A 43 -13.18 10.15 -9.84
CA SER A 43 -13.19 8.80 -10.46
C SER A 43 -12.57 8.79 -11.85
N HIS A 44 -11.95 9.89 -12.27
CA HIS A 44 -11.43 10.09 -13.61
C HIS A 44 -10.26 11.09 -13.60
N ILE A 45 -9.30 10.89 -14.50
CA ILE A 45 -8.21 11.84 -14.84
C ILE A 45 -8.18 12.01 -16.36
N PRO A 46 -7.60 13.09 -16.90
CA PRO A 46 -7.49 13.26 -18.35
C PRO A 46 -6.86 12.03 -19.03
N ASP A 47 -7.34 11.70 -20.22
CA ASP A 47 -6.81 10.58 -21.00
C ASP A 47 -5.33 10.80 -21.31
N LYS A 48 -4.53 9.76 -21.14
CA LYS A 48 -3.11 9.81 -21.49
C LYS A 48 -2.95 10.02 -23.00
N PRO A 49 -2.07 10.92 -23.44
CA PRO A 49 -1.72 11.06 -24.85
C PRO A 49 -1.26 9.73 -25.48
N ASN A 50 -1.67 9.49 -26.73
CA ASN A 50 -1.34 8.27 -27.47
C ASN A 50 0.00 8.38 -28.19
N TYR A 51 1.10 8.21 -27.44
CA TYR A 51 2.45 8.12 -28.02
C TYR A 51 2.99 6.70 -27.96
N SER A 52 3.53 6.22 -29.08
CA SER A 52 4.29 4.97 -29.10
C SER A 52 5.67 5.19 -28.48
N LEU A 53 6.00 4.37 -27.48
CA LEU A 53 7.24 4.51 -26.71
C LEU A 53 8.15 3.32 -26.96
N ASN A 54 9.38 3.59 -27.37
CA ASN A 54 10.40 2.56 -27.54
C ASN A 54 11.32 2.52 -26.31
N LEU A 55 10.99 1.72 -25.30
CA LEU A 55 11.77 1.60 -24.07
C LEU A 55 13.22 1.16 -24.32
N TRP A 56 13.45 0.32 -25.35
CA TRP A 56 14.79 -0.13 -25.72
C TRP A 56 15.74 1.02 -26.10
N SER A 57 15.22 2.09 -26.72
CA SER A 57 16.02 3.26 -27.10
C SER A 57 16.76 3.89 -25.92
N ILE A 58 16.17 3.80 -24.72
CA ILE A 58 16.74 4.26 -23.45
C ILE A 58 17.53 3.13 -22.78
N MET A 59 16.96 1.92 -22.74
CA MET A 59 17.50 0.79 -22.00
C MET A 59 18.83 0.26 -22.56
N LYS A 60 19.13 0.45 -23.85
CA LYS A 60 20.42 0.06 -24.45
C LYS A 60 21.62 0.72 -23.75
N ASN A 61 21.45 1.94 -23.24
CA ASN A 61 22.48 2.68 -22.50
C ASN A 61 22.52 2.29 -21.00
N CYS A 62 21.56 1.48 -20.55
CA CYS A 62 21.39 1.04 -19.17
C CYS A 62 22.01 -0.35 -18.89
N ILE A 63 22.62 -1.01 -19.87
CA ILE A 63 23.21 -2.34 -19.70
C ILE A 63 24.26 -2.31 -18.58
N GLY A 64 24.02 -3.08 -17.52
CA GLY A 64 24.91 -3.17 -16.36
C GLY A 64 24.82 -2.00 -15.35
N LYS A 65 23.93 -1.03 -15.56
CA LYS A 65 23.74 0.15 -14.67
C LYS A 65 22.42 0.07 -13.89
N GLU A 66 22.35 0.80 -12.78
CA GLU A 66 21.10 1.03 -12.05
C GLU A 66 20.20 2.00 -12.83
N LEU A 67 18.92 1.66 -12.98
CA LEU A 67 17.97 2.47 -13.76
C LEU A 67 17.67 3.83 -13.12
N SER A 68 17.77 3.94 -11.79
CA SER A 68 17.56 5.19 -11.05
C SER A 68 18.54 6.30 -11.43
N LYS A 69 19.71 5.95 -11.98
CA LYS A 69 20.75 6.89 -12.41
C LYS A 69 20.58 7.40 -13.84
N ILE A 70 19.54 6.94 -14.55
CA ILE A 70 19.33 7.26 -15.96
C ILE A 70 18.06 8.10 -16.09
N PRO A 71 18.16 9.35 -16.58
CA PRO A 71 17.01 10.20 -16.81
C PRO A 71 16.04 9.53 -17.78
N MET A 72 14.80 9.37 -17.33
CA MET A 72 13.73 8.79 -18.14
C MET A 72 12.86 9.95 -18.64
N PRO A 73 12.55 10.07 -19.94
CA PRO A 73 11.57 11.05 -20.42
C PRO A 73 10.21 10.84 -19.75
N VAL A 74 9.48 11.94 -19.50
CA VAL A 74 8.16 11.93 -18.84
C VAL A 74 7.18 11.00 -19.55
N ASN A 75 7.33 10.79 -20.85
CA ASN A 75 6.44 9.94 -21.62
C ASN A 75 6.41 8.47 -21.11
N PHE A 76 7.51 7.98 -20.50
CA PHE A 76 7.58 6.65 -19.89
C PHE A 76 7.08 6.61 -18.44
N ASN A 77 6.69 7.77 -17.90
CA ASN A 77 6.20 7.87 -16.55
C ASN A 77 4.68 7.60 -16.48
N GLU A 78 4.19 7.45 -15.26
CA GLU A 78 2.79 7.63 -14.89
C GLU A 78 2.70 8.85 -13.96
N PRO A 79 1.55 9.55 -13.88
CA PRO A 79 1.41 10.79 -13.11
C PRO A 79 1.34 10.59 -11.58
N LEU A 80 2.06 9.61 -11.04
CA LEU A 80 2.22 9.33 -9.62
C LEU A 80 3.71 9.28 -9.25
N SER A 81 4.05 9.77 -8.06
CA SER A 81 5.37 9.62 -7.46
C SER A 81 5.54 8.22 -6.88
N MET A 82 6.78 7.80 -6.63
CA MET A 82 7.02 6.53 -5.94
C MET A 82 6.41 6.52 -4.51
N LEU A 83 6.25 7.68 -3.86
CA LEU A 83 5.61 7.78 -2.55
C LEU A 83 4.12 7.46 -2.64
N GLN A 84 3.45 7.97 -3.67
CA GLN A 84 2.06 7.62 -3.97
C GLN A 84 1.93 6.14 -4.34
N ARG A 85 2.83 5.62 -5.19
CA ARG A 85 2.86 4.19 -5.55
C ARG A 85 3.03 3.28 -4.33
N LEU A 86 3.84 3.70 -3.35
CA LEU A 86 4.02 2.99 -2.09
C LEU A 86 2.74 3.00 -1.23
N THR A 87 1.97 4.08 -1.30
CA THR A 87 0.71 4.24 -0.58
C THR A 87 -0.41 3.36 -1.15
N GLU A 88 -0.31 2.93 -2.42
CA GLU A 88 -1.24 1.96 -3.02
C GLU A 88 -1.24 0.59 -2.32
N ASP A 89 -0.24 0.29 -1.49
CA ASP A 89 -0.27 -0.88 -0.59
C ASP A 89 -1.52 -0.90 0.31
N LEU A 90 -2.14 0.27 0.53
CA LEU A 90 -3.36 0.43 1.33
C LEU A 90 -4.66 0.25 0.54
N GLU A 91 -4.62 -0.15 -0.74
CA GLU A 91 -5.83 -0.38 -1.55
C GLU A 91 -6.79 -1.39 -0.90
N TYR A 92 -6.26 -2.37 -0.17
CA TYR A 92 -7.04 -3.41 0.50
C TYR A 92 -6.87 -3.35 2.03
N HIS A 93 -6.79 -2.13 2.59
CA HIS A 93 -6.61 -1.91 4.03
C HIS A 93 -7.69 -2.60 4.89
N GLU A 94 -8.90 -2.85 4.36
CA GLU A 94 -9.96 -3.55 5.09
C GLU A 94 -9.59 -4.97 5.51
N LEU A 95 -8.57 -5.59 4.87
CA LEU A 95 -7.98 -6.84 5.33
C LEU A 95 -7.32 -6.67 6.71
N LEU A 96 -6.62 -5.56 6.92
CA LEU A 96 -6.02 -5.22 8.21
C LEU A 96 -7.08 -4.85 9.24
N ASP A 97 -8.13 -4.15 8.84
CA ASP A 97 -9.26 -3.86 9.73
C ASP A 97 -9.95 -5.14 10.21
N LYS A 98 -10.14 -6.12 9.31
CA LYS A 98 -10.66 -7.45 9.65
C LYS A 98 -9.69 -8.18 10.57
N ALA A 99 -8.39 -8.15 10.26
CA ALA A 99 -7.35 -8.81 11.04
C ALA A 99 -7.25 -8.26 12.48
N ALA A 100 -7.44 -6.96 12.67
CA ALA A 100 -7.46 -6.31 13.99
C ALA A 100 -8.59 -6.80 14.90
N ARG A 101 -9.64 -7.40 14.33
CA ARG A 101 -10.77 -7.99 15.05
C ARG A 101 -10.69 -9.51 15.20
N CYS A 102 -9.64 -10.15 14.66
CA CYS A 102 -9.46 -11.59 14.81
C CYS A 102 -9.00 -11.96 16.22
N GLU A 103 -9.62 -12.97 16.80
CA GLU A 103 -9.21 -13.56 18.08
C GLU A 103 -8.09 -14.59 17.89
N SER A 104 -8.13 -15.36 16.80
CA SER A 104 -7.07 -16.30 16.44
C SER A 104 -5.92 -15.59 15.73
N SER A 105 -4.70 -15.73 16.27
CA SER A 105 -3.48 -15.20 15.67
C SER A 105 -3.11 -15.87 14.34
N LEU A 106 -3.48 -17.13 14.15
CA LEU A 106 -3.36 -17.84 12.87
C LEU A 106 -4.32 -17.29 11.80
N GLU A 107 -5.58 -17.01 12.17
CA GLU A 107 -6.53 -16.38 11.23
C GLU A 107 -6.14 -14.92 10.93
N GLN A 108 -5.64 -14.20 11.93
CA GLN A 108 -5.05 -12.87 11.75
C GLN A 108 -3.89 -12.94 10.75
N LEU A 109 -3.00 -13.92 10.87
CA LEU A 109 -1.88 -14.14 9.96
C LEU A 109 -2.32 -14.50 8.52
N CYS A 110 -3.39 -15.27 8.34
CA CYS A 110 -4.00 -15.50 7.03
C CYS A 110 -4.42 -14.18 6.34
N LEU A 111 -5.02 -13.26 7.08
CA LEU A 111 -5.43 -11.94 6.55
C LEU A 111 -4.23 -11.03 6.27
N VAL A 112 -3.20 -11.05 7.11
CA VAL A 112 -1.94 -10.33 6.85
C VAL A 112 -1.26 -10.87 5.58
N ALA A 113 -1.28 -12.18 5.37
CA ALA A 113 -0.77 -12.80 4.15
C ALA A 113 -1.57 -12.38 2.91
N ALA A 114 -2.90 -12.36 3.00
CA ALA A 114 -3.75 -11.85 1.92
C ALA A 114 -3.47 -10.37 1.61
N PHE A 115 -3.29 -9.54 2.64
CA PHE A 115 -2.91 -8.12 2.48
C PHE A 115 -1.57 -7.98 1.76
N SER A 116 -0.55 -8.74 2.16
CA SER A 116 0.76 -8.76 1.51
C SER A 116 0.66 -9.10 0.01
N VAL A 117 -0.10 -10.14 -0.34
CA VAL A 117 -0.33 -10.52 -1.75
C VAL A 117 -1.11 -9.45 -2.52
N SER A 118 -2.14 -8.86 -1.91
CA SER A 118 -3.03 -7.90 -2.57
C SER A 118 -2.31 -6.67 -3.12
N SER A 119 -1.22 -6.25 -2.46
CA SER A 119 -0.41 -5.09 -2.86
C SER A 119 0.20 -5.21 -4.27
N TYR A 120 0.38 -6.43 -4.79
CA TYR A 120 0.93 -6.65 -6.13
C TYR A 120 -0.13 -6.55 -7.25
N SER A 121 -1.41 -6.62 -6.91
CA SER A 121 -2.50 -6.64 -7.90
C SER A 121 -2.61 -5.34 -8.70
N THR A 122 -2.12 -4.23 -8.15
CA THR A 122 -2.08 -2.90 -8.80
C THR A 122 -0.98 -2.79 -9.87
N THR A 123 -0.10 -3.80 -10.00
CA THR A 123 1.06 -3.76 -10.89
C THR A 123 0.82 -4.37 -12.27
N ILE A 124 -0.22 -5.21 -12.43
CA ILE A 124 -0.40 -6.10 -13.60
C ILE A 124 -0.25 -5.38 -14.94
N HIS A 125 -0.88 -4.21 -15.08
CA HIS A 125 -0.94 -3.45 -16.33
C HIS A 125 -0.06 -2.19 -16.33
N ARG A 126 0.60 -1.88 -15.21
CA ARG A 126 1.27 -0.60 -14.99
C ARG A 126 2.77 -0.71 -15.18
N THR A 127 3.18 -0.75 -16.45
CA THR A 127 4.59 -0.82 -16.88
C THR A 127 5.28 0.54 -16.93
N ALA A 128 4.54 1.63 -16.74
CA ALA A 128 5.06 2.98 -16.66
C ALA A 128 5.79 3.23 -15.32
N LYS A 129 6.85 4.03 -15.35
CA LYS A 129 7.68 4.34 -14.19
C LYS A 129 7.01 5.44 -13.34
N PRO A 130 6.81 5.31 -12.03
CA PRO A 130 6.41 6.46 -11.22
C PRO A 130 7.54 7.53 -11.21
N PHE A 131 7.19 8.78 -10.93
CA PHE A 131 8.20 9.83 -10.74
C PHE A 131 9.11 9.44 -9.57
N ASN A 132 10.42 9.60 -9.75
CA ASN A 132 11.38 9.43 -8.66
C ASN A 132 11.22 10.64 -7.73
N PRO A 133 10.86 10.46 -6.45
CA PRO A 133 10.65 11.58 -5.55
C PRO A 133 11.94 12.36 -5.34
N LEU A 134 11.81 13.68 -5.14
CA LEU A 134 12.91 14.52 -4.70
C LEU A 134 13.25 14.21 -3.24
N LEU A 135 14.49 14.43 -2.83
CA LEU A 135 14.93 14.26 -1.45
C LEU A 135 14.17 15.24 -0.54
N GLY A 136 13.49 14.70 0.49
CA GLY A 136 12.58 15.48 1.34
C GLY A 136 11.18 15.71 0.78
N GLU A 137 10.88 15.19 -0.42
CA GLU A 137 9.50 15.12 -0.91
C GLU A 137 8.67 14.27 0.04
N THR A 138 7.47 14.74 0.34
CA THR A 138 6.51 14.04 1.19
C THR A 138 5.28 13.67 0.39
N TYR A 139 4.50 12.74 0.91
CA TYR A 139 3.15 12.50 0.43
C TYR A 139 2.28 12.02 1.59
N GLU A 140 1.18 12.71 1.82
CA GLU A 140 0.16 12.25 2.76
C GLU A 140 -1.06 11.64 2.05
N LEU A 141 -1.65 10.64 2.69
CA LEU A 141 -2.99 10.15 2.37
C LEU A 141 -3.83 10.17 3.65
N ASP A 142 -4.57 11.24 3.84
CA ASP A 142 -5.52 11.37 4.95
C ASP A 142 -6.89 10.87 4.53
N ARG A 143 -7.30 9.76 5.15
CA ARG A 143 -8.58 9.08 4.94
C ARG A 143 -9.21 8.73 6.28
N LEU A 144 -8.99 9.55 7.32
CA LEU A 144 -9.56 9.30 8.64
C LEU A 144 -11.10 9.27 8.60
N GLU A 145 -11.71 10.20 7.88
CA GLU A 145 -13.17 10.28 7.74
C GLU A 145 -13.72 9.16 6.85
N ASP A 146 -13.01 8.82 5.78
CA ASP A 146 -13.43 7.84 4.78
C ASP A 146 -13.25 6.39 5.27
N PHE A 147 -12.03 6.09 5.74
CA PHE A 147 -11.55 4.72 5.98
C PHE A 147 -11.00 4.49 7.39
N GLY A 148 -10.80 5.55 8.19
CA GLY A 148 -10.28 5.47 9.54
C GLY A 148 -8.77 5.34 9.63
N TYR A 149 -8.02 5.65 8.56
CA TYR A 149 -6.56 5.67 8.59
C TYR A 149 -5.98 6.93 7.95
N ARG A 150 -4.74 7.24 8.28
CA ARG A 150 -3.92 8.21 7.56
C ARG A 150 -2.50 7.69 7.37
N SER A 151 -1.88 8.07 6.26
CA SER A 151 -0.54 7.65 5.86
C SER A 151 0.34 8.87 5.56
N LEU A 152 1.62 8.76 5.91
CA LEU A 152 2.66 9.70 5.54
C LEU A 152 3.85 8.96 4.94
N CYS A 153 4.33 9.44 3.80
CA CYS A 153 5.59 9.06 3.18
C CYS A 153 6.57 10.24 3.15
N GLU A 154 7.87 9.96 3.26
CA GLU A 154 8.96 10.92 2.97
C GLU A 154 10.08 10.22 2.21
N GLN A 155 10.64 10.88 1.20
CA GLN A 155 11.87 10.44 0.54
C GLN A 155 13.08 10.76 1.43
N VAL A 156 13.50 9.78 2.22
CA VAL A 156 14.54 9.92 3.26
C VAL A 156 15.97 9.81 2.72
N SER A 157 16.16 9.24 1.52
CA SER A 157 17.46 9.15 0.85
C SER A 157 17.30 9.18 -0.66
N HIS A 158 18.29 9.73 -1.39
CA HIS A 158 18.30 9.74 -2.85
C HIS A 158 19.37 8.82 -3.46
N HIS A 159 20.47 8.54 -2.74
CA HIS A 159 21.56 7.68 -3.19
C HIS A 159 22.04 6.75 -2.06
N PRO A 160 21.50 5.51 -1.95
CA PRO A 160 20.43 4.94 -2.78
C PRO A 160 19.06 5.57 -2.50
N PRO A 161 18.11 5.53 -3.45
CA PRO A 161 16.78 6.09 -3.25
C PRO A 161 16.00 5.26 -2.24
N ALA A 162 15.64 5.87 -1.11
CA ALA A 162 14.85 5.25 -0.06
C ALA A 162 13.68 6.15 0.37
N ALA A 163 12.54 5.54 0.65
CA ALA A 163 11.36 6.19 1.18
C ALA A 163 10.93 5.55 2.49
N SER A 164 10.55 6.37 3.46
CA SER A 164 9.88 5.91 4.69
C SER A 164 8.39 6.12 4.56
N HIS A 165 7.62 5.18 5.10
CA HIS A 165 6.16 5.19 5.08
C HIS A 165 5.65 4.79 6.45
N HIS A 166 4.69 5.54 6.97
CA HIS A 166 4.04 5.30 8.26
C HIS A 166 2.53 5.49 8.14
N VAL A 167 1.77 4.55 8.69
CA VAL A 167 0.32 4.51 8.62
C VAL A 167 -0.25 4.30 10.01
N ILE A 168 -1.21 5.15 10.38
CA ILE A 168 -1.94 5.08 11.65
C ILE A 168 -3.41 4.84 11.34
N SER A 169 -3.98 3.77 11.91
CA SER A 169 -5.39 3.46 11.81
C SER A 169 -6.08 3.57 13.16
N GLN A 170 -7.25 4.22 13.18
CA GLN A 170 -8.17 4.23 14.32
C GLN A 170 -8.82 2.86 14.56
N ARG A 171 -8.64 1.90 13.63
CA ARG A 171 -9.16 0.53 13.71
C ARG A 171 -8.18 -0.45 14.36
N GLY A 172 -7.15 0.05 15.04
CA GLY A 172 -6.31 -0.76 15.94
C GLY A 172 -5.07 -1.37 15.32
N TRP A 173 -4.52 -0.76 14.26
CA TRP A 173 -3.27 -1.20 13.64
C TRP A 173 -2.37 -0.03 13.21
N THR A 174 -1.07 -0.30 13.18
CA THR A 174 -0.04 0.63 12.69
C THR A 174 0.88 -0.13 11.73
N LEU A 175 1.15 0.47 10.57
CA LEU A 175 2.07 -0.08 9.58
C LEU A 175 3.22 0.90 9.37
N TRP A 176 4.44 0.40 9.27
CA TRP A 176 5.59 1.20 8.88
C TRP A 176 6.61 0.41 8.09
N GLN A 177 7.32 1.10 7.20
CA GLN A 177 8.41 0.53 6.41
C GLN A 177 9.39 1.62 5.99
N GLU A 178 10.63 1.22 5.78
CA GLU A 178 11.57 1.96 4.93
C GLU A 178 11.89 1.05 3.74
N ILE A 179 11.75 1.58 2.53
CA ILE A 179 11.93 0.82 1.31
C ILE A 179 12.94 1.50 0.39
N THR A 180 13.93 0.73 -0.05
CA THR A 180 14.87 1.09 -1.11
C THR A 180 14.54 0.29 -2.36
N ILE A 181 14.39 0.95 -3.51
CA ILE A 181 14.12 0.26 -4.77
C ILE A 181 15.41 0.08 -5.56
N ALA A 182 15.92 -1.14 -5.57
CA ALA A 182 17.03 -1.53 -6.44
C ALA A 182 16.50 -2.03 -7.80
N SER A 183 17.28 -1.83 -8.87
CA SER A 183 16.90 -2.31 -10.20
C SER A 183 18.09 -2.88 -10.95
N LYS A 184 17.87 -3.97 -11.69
CA LYS A 184 18.90 -4.63 -12.49
C LYS A 184 18.37 -5.01 -13.86
N PHE A 185 18.98 -4.44 -14.90
CA PHE A 185 18.68 -4.81 -16.27
C PHE A 185 19.50 -6.04 -16.70
N ARG A 186 18.83 -7.09 -17.20
CA ARG A 186 19.45 -8.36 -17.64
C ARG A 186 19.16 -8.66 -19.10
N GLY A 187 19.27 -7.65 -19.97
CA GLY A 187 19.02 -7.78 -21.41
C GLY A 187 17.53 -7.87 -21.73
N LYS A 188 16.90 -9.05 -21.62
CA LYS A 188 15.49 -9.21 -22.01
C LYS A 188 14.49 -8.64 -20.98
N TYR A 189 14.90 -8.55 -19.73
CA TYR A 189 14.04 -8.15 -18.61
C TYR A 189 14.73 -7.21 -17.64
N LEU A 190 13.93 -6.43 -16.94
CA LEU A 190 14.32 -5.54 -15.84
C LEU A 190 13.77 -6.11 -14.53
N SER A 191 14.66 -6.43 -13.59
CA SER A 191 14.28 -6.84 -12.24
C SER A 191 14.23 -5.63 -11.32
N ILE A 192 13.12 -5.46 -10.60
CA ILE A 192 12.88 -4.42 -9.60
C ILE A 192 12.80 -5.12 -8.24
N MET A 193 13.73 -4.78 -7.35
CA MET A 193 13.94 -5.43 -6.07
C MET A 193 13.65 -4.44 -4.95
N PRO A 194 12.45 -4.50 -4.34
CA PRO A 194 12.16 -3.74 -3.13
C PRO A 194 12.95 -4.31 -1.94
N LEU A 195 13.80 -3.48 -1.35
CA LEU A 195 14.65 -3.82 -0.20
C LEU A 195 14.12 -3.10 1.03
N GLY A 196 13.93 -3.83 2.13
CA GLY A 196 13.41 -3.30 3.39
C GLY A 196 12.29 -4.14 3.95
N ALA A 197 12.18 -4.15 5.28
CA ALA A 197 11.13 -4.86 5.99
C ALA A 197 9.88 -3.98 6.16
N ILE A 198 8.72 -4.63 6.03
CA ILE A 198 7.42 -4.06 6.38
C ILE A 198 7.07 -4.55 7.77
N HIS A 199 6.67 -3.63 8.63
CA HIS A 199 6.22 -3.91 9.98
C HIS A 199 4.75 -3.57 10.12
N LEU A 200 4.00 -4.46 10.76
CA LEU A 200 2.59 -4.27 11.09
C LEU A 200 2.35 -4.67 12.53
N GLN A 201 1.82 -3.76 13.33
CA GLN A 201 1.47 -4.03 14.72
C GLN A 201 -0.04 -3.87 14.91
N PHE A 202 -0.67 -4.86 15.55
CA PHE A 202 -2.04 -4.74 16.04
C PHE A 202 -2.02 -4.33 17.50
N HIS A 203 -2.86 -3.37 17.88
CA HIS A 203 -2.77 -2.73 19.20
C HIS A 203 -3.38 -3.59 20.31
N SER A 204 -4.53 -4.22 20.05
CA SER A 204 -5.29 -5.01 21.03
C SER A 204 -4.56 -6.30 21.43
N SER A 205 -4.29 -7.16 20.45
CA SER A 205 -3.34 -8.25 20.58
C SER A 205 -1.99 -7.68 20.16
N GLY A 206 -1.07 -7.24 21.01
CA GLY A 206 0.27 -6.74 20.59
C GLY A 206 1.18 -7.59 19.65
N ASN A 207 0.64 -8.51 18.85
CA ASN A 207 1.22 -9.15 17.68
C ASN A 207 1.88 -8.13 16.75
N HIS A 208 3.09 -8.48 16.34
CA HIS A 208 3.92 -7.69 15.45
C HIS A 208 4.40 -8.57 14.32
N TYR A 209 3.89 -8.31 13.13
CA TYR A 209 4.22 -9.02 11.90
C TYR A 209 5.32 -8.29 11.14
N VAL A 210 6.27 -9.06 10.62
CA VAL A 210 7.36 -8.55 9.77
C VAL A 210 7.50 -9.41 8.53
N TRP A 211 7.62 -8.78 7.36
CA TRP A 211 7.87 -9.46 6.09
C TRP A 211 8.61 -8.56 5.10
N ARG A 212 9.04 -9.13 3.97
CA ARG A 212 9.68 -8.40 2.86
C ARG A 212 8.94 -8.67 1.56
N LYS A 213 9.04 -7.73 0.62
CA LYS A 213 8.43 -7.86 -0.71
C LYS A 213 9.28 -8.76 -1.63
N VAL A 214 8.64 -9.34 -2.65
CA VAL A 214 9.30 -10.14 -3.69
C VAL A 214 9.77 -9.26 -4.85
N THR A 215 10.50 -9.87 -5.80
CA THR A 215 11.00 -9.18 -6.98
C THR A 215 9.91 -9.06 -8.05
N SER A 216 9.74 -7.85 -8.59
CA SER A 216 8.95 -7.63 -9.81
C SER A 216 9.85 -7.69 -11.03
N THR A 217 9.42 -8.40 -12.08
CA THR A 217 10.16 -8.50 -13.34
C THR A 217 9.35 -7.90 -14.47
N VAL A 218 9.90 -6.88 -15.13
CA VAL A 218 9.34 -6.32 -16.37
C VAL A 218 9.98 -7.04 -17.55
N HIS A 219 9.18 -7.82 -18.27
CA HIS A 219 9.62 -8.60 -19.41
C HIS A 219 9.52 -7.82 -20.73
N ASN A 220 10.18 -8.34 -21.77
CA ASN A 220 10.12 -7.84 -23.14
C ASN A 220 10.64 -6.41 -23.32
N ILE A 221 11.66 -6.01 -22.54
CA ILE A 221 12.25 -4.67 -22.59
C ILE A 221 12.81 -4.32 -23.99
N ILE A 222 13.29 -5.32 -24.73
CA ILE A 222 13.87 -5.15 -26.07
C ILE A 222 12.82 -5.30 -27.16
N VAL A 223 12.05 -6.40 -27.14
CA VAL A 223 11.10 -6.77 -28.18
C VAL A 223 9.84 -7.39 -27.57
N GLY A 224 8.68 -6.94 -28.05
CA GLY A 224 7.36 -7.43 -27.66
C GLY A 224 6.62 -6.48 -26.72
N LYS A 225 5.38 -6.84 -26.36
CA LYS A 225 4.60 -6.09 -25.38
C LYS A 225 5.19 -6.28 -23.99
N LEU A 226 5.43 -5.18 -23.27
CA LEU A 226 5.87 -5.20 -21.88
C LEU A 226 4.80 -5.85 -20.99
N TRP A 227 5.23 -6.66 -20.05
CA TRP A 227 4.35 -7.24 -19.02
C TRP A 227 5.14 -7.50 -17.74
N ILE A 228 4.42 -7.54 -16.63
CA ILE A 228 5.00 -7.68 -15.28
C ILE A 228 4.71 -9.08 -14.74
N ASP A 229 5.73 -9.67 -14.13
CA ASP A 229 5.64 -10.85 -13.28
C ASP A 229 6.10 -10.55 -11.85
N GLN A 230 5.59 -11.32 -10.89
CA GLN A 230 5.99 -11.25 -9.49
C GLN A 230 6.48 -12.63 -9.07
N SER A 231 7.69 -12.71 -8.53
CA SER A 231 8.29 -14.01 -8.20
C SER A 231 9.25 -13.94 -7.02
N GLY A 232 9.29 -15.02 -6.26
CA GLY A 232 10.09 -15.15 -5.05
C GLY A 232 9.26 -15.67 -3.88
N ASP A 233 9.89 -15.72 -2.71
CA ASP A 233 9.28 -16.22 -1.48
C ASP A 233 9.10 -15.05 -0.49
N ILE A 234 7.96 -15.02 0.21
CA ILE A 234 7.73 -14.13 1.36
C ILE A 234 7.62 -15.00 2.60
N GLU A 235 8.38 -14.66 3.64
CA GLU A 235 8.14 -15.15 4.98
C GLU A 235 7.55 -14.02 5.83
N ILE A 236 6.36 -14.26 6.37
CA ILE A 236 5.70 -13.36 7.31
C ILE A 236 5.83 -13.99 8.70
N VAL A 237 6.48 -13.28 9.62
CA VAL A 237 6.75 -13.77 10.98
C VAL A 237 5.96 -12.94 11.98
N ASN A 238 5.17 -13.59 12.83
CA ASN A 238 4.63 -12.95 14.03
C ASN A 238 5.69 -13.01 15.14
N HIS A 239 6.30 -11.89 15.49
CA HIS A 239 7.37 -11.86 16.48
C HIS A 239 6.89 -12.07 17.92
N ARG A 240 5.58 -12.01 18.17
CA ARG A 240 4.98 -12.31 19.48
C ARG A 240 4.72 -13.80 19.67
N THR A 241 3.96 -14.41 18.74
CA THR A 241 3.53 -15.83 18.84
C THR A 241 4.50 -16.80 18.17
N LYS A 242 5.44 -16.31 17.34
CA LYS A 242 6.36 -17.08 16.51
C LYS A 242 5.71 -17.92 15.41
N GLU A 243 4.43 -17.68 15.14
CA GLU A 243 3.74 -18.22 13.96
C GLU A 243 4.34 -17.64 12.68
N THR A 244 4.31 -18.42 11.61
CA THR A 244 4.88 -18.03 10.32
C THR A 244 3.92 -18.31 9.17
N CYS A 245 3.98 -17.48 8.14
CA CYS A 245 3.38 -17.76 6.84
C CYS A 245 4.46 -17.72 5.77
N GLN A 246 4.66 -18.84 5.07
CA GLN A 246 5.54 -18.92 3.92
C GLN A 246 4.69 -18.84 2.66
N LEU A 247 4.84 -17.77 1.89
CA LEU A 247 4.20 -17.57 0.59
C LEU A 247 5.24 -17.79 -0.52
N LYS A 248 4.83 -18.45 -1.60
CA LYS A 248 5.62 -18.67 -2.80
C LYS A 248 4.89 -18.09 -4.00
N PHE A 249 5.54 -17.12 -4.66
CA PHE A 249 5.10 -16.54 -5.93
C PHE A 249 5.80 -17.31 -7.06
N SER A 250 5.05 -18.17 -7.74
CA SER A 250 5.59 -19.00 -8.83
C SER A 250 5.99 -18.10 -10.00
N PRO A 251 7.27 -18.10 -10.43
CA PRO A 251 7.68 -17.35 -11.60
C PRO A 251 6.99 -17.90 -12.85
N TYR A 252 6.68 -17.02 -13.78
CA TYR A 252 6.19 -17.41 -15.08
C TYR A 252 7.22 -18.30 -15.80
N SER A 253 6.75 -19.42 -16.36
CA SER A 253 7.56 -20.32 -17.16
C SER A 253 6.75 -20.84 -18.34
N TYR A 254 7.29 -20.69 -19.55
CA TYR A 254 6.66 -21.14 -20.79
C TYR A 254 6.43 -22.65 -20.84
N PHE A 255 7.26 -23.43 -20.12
CA PHE A 255 7.18 -24.88 -20.09
C PHE A 255 6.32 -25.42 -18.93
N SER A 256 5.86 -24.54 -18.04
CA SER A 256 5.04 -24.93 -16.91
C SER A 256 3.57 -25.08 -17.33
N ARG A 257 2.91 -26.12 -16.81
CA ARG A 257 1.45 -26.27 -16.89
C ARG A 257 0.72 -25.61 -15.71
N GLU A 258 1.46 -24.97 -14.80
CA GLU A 258 0.85 -24.26 -13.68
C GLU A 258 0.10 -23.01 -14.15
N VAL A 259 -0.93 -22.66 -13.39
CA VAL A 259 -1.63 -21.38 -13.57
C VAL A 259 -0.60 -20.23 -13.45
N PRO A 260 -0.51 -19.32 -14.43
CA PRO A 260 0.36 -18.15 -14.33
C PRO A 260 0.04 -17.34 -13.08
N ARG A 261 1.04 -16.63 -12.52
CA ARG A 261 0.86 -15.71 -11.38
C ARG A 261 0.37 -16.39 -10.09
N LYS A 262 0.51 -17.71 -10.03
CA LYS A 262 0.12 -18.53 -8.89
C LYS A 262 0.89 -18.12 -7.65
N VAL A 263 0.14 -18.01 -6.55
CA VAL A 263 0.67 -17.86 -5.21
C VAL A 263 0.14 -19.01 -4.36
N THR A 264 1.04 -19.67 -3.65
CA THR A 264 0.69 -20.67 -2.64
C THR A 264 1.30 -20.29 -1.31
N GLY A 265 0.66 -20.62 -0.20
CA GLY A 265 1.25 -20.42 1.11
C GLY A 265 0.87 -21.47 2.13
N VAL A 266 1.66 -21.52 3.19
CA VAL A 266 1.42 -22.36 4.37
C VAL A 266 1.51 -21.47 5.60
N VAL A 267 0.49 -21.50 6.45
CA VAL A 267 0.48 -20.85 7.76
C VAL A 267 0.72 -21.91 8.82
N SER A 268 1.75 -21.70 9.64
CA SER A 268 2.19 -22.64 10.67
C SER A 268 2.26 -21.97 12.03
N ASP A 269 2.05 -22.77 13.07
CA ASP A 269 2.27 -22.32 14.44
C ASP A 269 3.76 -22.25 14.81
N SER A 270 4.05 -21.85 16.04
CA SER A 270 5.42 -21.76 16.57
C SER A 270 6.17 -23.09 16.60
N GLY A 271 5.45 -24.22 16.59
CA GLY A 271 6.02 -25.57 16.51
C GLY A 271 6.29 -26.03 15.07
N GLY A 272 5.95 -25.20 14.07
CA GLY A 272 6.05 -25.54 12.65
C GLY A 272 4.91 -26.41 12.14
N GLN A 273 3.89 -26.69 12.94
CA GLN A 273 2.72 -27.45 12.50
C GLN A 273 1.86 -26.55 11.59
N ALA A 274 1.57 -27.05 10.39
CA ALA A 274 0.76 -26.33 9.43
C ALA A 274 -0.73 -26.38 9.83
N HIS A 275 -1.39 -25.22 9.78
CA HIS A 275 -2.82 -25.04 10.10
C HIS A 275 -3.66 -24.55 8.92
N TYR A 276 -3.08 -23.76 8.01
CA TYR A 276 -3.78 -23.29 6.81
C TYR A 276 -2.93 -23.39 5.55
N ILE A 277 -3.59 -23.66 4.44
CA ILE A 277 -3.03 -23.51 3.10
C ILE A 277 -3.67 -22.30 2.44
N LEU A 278 -2.84 -21.43 1.86
CA LEU A 278 -3.26 -20.30 1.05
C LEU A 278 -3.04 -20.64 -0.42
N SER A 279 -3.98 -20.29 -1.29
CA SER A 279 -3.84 -20.53 -2.74
C SER A 279 -4.62 -19.51 -3.54
N GLY A 280 -4.07 -19.13 -4.69
CA GLY A 280 -4.71 -18.24 -5.64
C GLY A 280 -3.72 -17.64 -6.62
N THR A 281 -4.00 -16.43 -7.10
CA THR A 281 -3.09 -15.66 -7.97
C THR A 281 -3.01 -14.22 -7.49
N TRP A 282 -1.82 -13.61 -7.57
CA TRP A 282 -1.61 -12.24 -7.09
C TRP A 282 -2.36 -11.18 -7.91
N ASP A 283 -2.91 -11.56 -9.08
CA ASP A 283 -3.66 -10.70 -9.98
C ASP A 283 -5.18 -10.85 -9.89
N ASP A 284 -5.70 -11.80 -9.11
CA ASP A 284 -7.14 -12.07 -9.04
C ASP A 284 -7.67 -12.27 -7.61
N LYS A 285 -7.25 -13.34 -6.92
CA LYS A 285 -7.78 -13.68 -5.58
C LYS A 285 -6.84 -14.55 -4.76
N ILE A 286 -7.06 -14.56 -3.45
CA ILE A 286 -6.44 -15.49 -2.49
C ILE A 286 -7.53 -16.12 -1.62
N GLU A 287 -7.44 -17.44 -1.46
CA GLU A 287 -8.31 -18.25 -0.61
C GLU A 287 -7.48 -18.96 0.46
N SER A 288 -8.09 -19.25 1.61
CA SER A 288 -7.52 -20.07 2.68
C SER A 288 -8.31 -21.34 2.92
N SER A 289 -7.62 -22.46 3.07
CA SER A 289 -8.20 -23.75 3.44
C SER A 289 -7.61 -24.22 4.76
N LYS A 290 -8.46 -24.44 5.77
CA LYS A 290 -8.04 -24.95 7.08
C LYS A 290 -7.65 -26.42 6.98
N ILE A 291 -6.49 -26.79 7.52
CA ILE A 291 -5.99 -28.16 7.55
C ILE A 291 -6.71 -28.92 8.66
N VAL A 292 -7.20 -30.11 8.33
CA VAL A 292 -7.86 -31.03 9.27
C VAL A 292 -6.91 -32.17 9.64
N GLN A 293 -6.18 -32.70 8.64
CA GLN A 293 -5.20 -33.76 8.83
C GLN A 293 -4.01 -33.55 7.88
N SER A 294 -2.83 -33.90 8.35
CA SER A 294 -1.61 -33.95 7.55
C SER A 294 -1.09 -35.37 7.48
N SER A 295 -0.89 -35.91 6.28
CA SER A 295 -0.25 -37.21 6.06
C SER A 295 1.06 -37.04 5.28
N LYS A 296 2.04 -37.88 5.58
CA LYS A 296 3.27 -37.95 4.80
C LYS A 296 2.96 -38.73 3.52
N GLY A 297 2.96 -38.04 2.37
CA GLY A 297 2.80 -38.70 1.08
C GLY A 297 4.01 -39.57 0.73
N GLY A 298 3.78 -40.56 -0.12
CA GLY A 298 4.84 -41.41 -0.68
C GLY A 298 5.89 -40.61 -1.44
N SER A 299 7.12 -41.14 -1.50
CA SER A 299 8.26 -40.56 -2.21
C SER A 299 7.93 -40.30 -3.69
N GLY A 300 7.84 -39.02 -4.07
CA GLY A 300 7.80 -38.62 -5.47
C GLY A 300 9.15 -38.86 -6.16
N SER A 301 9.17 -38.78 -7.49
CA SER A 301 10.34 -39.03 -8.37
C SER A 301 11.58 -38.17 -8.11
N GLU A 302 11.53 -37.23 -7.15
CA GLU A 302 12.63 -36.33 -6.77
C GLU A 302 13.10 -36.52 -5.31
N GLY A 303 12.70 -37.59 -4.62
CA GLY A 303 13.21 -37.92 -3.27
C GLY A 303 12.76 -36.98 -2.13
N LYS A 304 12.00 -35.92 -2.42
CA LYS A 304 11.34 -35.08 -1.40
C LYS A 304 9.99 -35.69 -1.01
N GLN A 305 9.83 -36.04 0.27
CA GLN A 305 8.54 -36.43 0.83
C GLN A 305 7.56 -35.25 0.67
N LYS A 306 6.45 -35.46 -0.05
CA LYS A 306 5.43 -34.43 -0.25
C LYS A 306 4.36 -34.60 0.82
N THR A 307 4.26 -33.65 1.76
CA THR A 307 3.16 -33.65 2.73
C THR A 307 1.83 -33.42 2.00
N VAL A 308 0.86 -34.27 2.26
CA VAL A 308 -0.50 -34.15 1.73
C VAL A 308 -1.39 -33.62 2.86
N TYR A 309 -2.03 -32.48 2.61
CA TYR A 309 -2.97 -31.86 3.55
C TYR A 309 -4.39 -32.18 3.14
N GLN A 310 -5.17 -32.73 4.08
CA GLN A 310 -6.62 -32.75 3.97
C GLN A 310 -7.16 -31.45 4.55
N THR A 311 -7.95 -30.73 3.76
CA THR A 311 -8.40 -29.39 4.11
C THR A 311 -9.91 -29.25 4.01
N LEU A 312 -10.49 -28.33 4.78
CA LEU A 312 -11.86 -27.88 4.59
C LEU A 312 -12.02 -27.10 3.29
N SER A 313 -13.26 -26.81 2.90
CA SER A 313 -13.57 -25.98 1.73
C SER A 313 -12.85 -24.63 1.80
N PRO A 314 -12.26 -24.15 0.69
CA PRO A 314 -11.59 -22.86 0.66
C PRO A 314 -12.52 -21.70 1.01
N LYS A 315 -12.01 -20.75 1.80
CA LYS A 315 -12.67 -19.48 2.13
C LYS A 315 -11.94 -18.35 1.43
N LEU A 316 -12.68 -17.50 0.71
CA LEU A 316 -12.14 -16.30 0.08
C LEU A 316 -11.63 -15.31 1.14
N LEU A 317 -10.35 -14.95 1.05
CA LEU A 317 -9.75 -13.90 1.89
C LEU A 317 -9.73 -12.56 1.17
N TRP A 318 -9.30 -12.56 -0.09
CA TRP A 318 -9.13 -11.36 -0.89
C TRP A 318 -9.51 -11.62 -2.35
N LYS A 319 -10.09 -10.60 -2.99
CA LYS A 319 -10.42 -10.54 -4.42
C LYS A 319 -10.08 -9.15 -4.93
N LYS A 320 -9.40 -9.08 -6.07
CA LYS A 320 -9.03 -7.83 -6.73
C LYS A 320 -10.29 -7.04 -7.11
N TYR A 321 -10.25 -5.72 -6.89
CA TYR A 321 -11.28 -4.81 -7.37
C TYR A 321 -11.29 -4.72 -8.90
N PRO A 322 -12.47 -4.57 -9.53
CA PRO A 322 -12.53 -4.25 -10.94
C PRO A 322 -11.85 -2.89 -11.17
N LEU A 323 -11.17 -2.77 -12.31
CA LEU A 323 -10.66 -1.47 -12.73
C LEU A 323 -11.84 -0.57 -13.15
N PRO A 324 -11.73 0.75 -12.99
CA PRO A 324 -12.69 1.69 -13.56
C PRO A 324 -12.83 1.51 -15.08
N ASP A 325 -13.99 1.90 -15.61
CA ASP A 325 -14.15 1.99 -17.06
C ASP A 325 -13.11 2.94 -17.65
N ASN A 326 -12.62 2.65 -18.88
CA ASN A 326 -11.59 3.44 -19.56
C ASN A 326 -10.22 3.48 -18.86
N ALA A 327 -9.94 2.55 -17.92
CA ALA A 327 -8.69 2.52 -17.18
C ALA A 327 -7.44 2.45 -18.08
N GLU A 328 -7.51 1.82 -19.26
CA GLU A 328 -6.42 1.77 -20.23
C GLU A 328 -5.93 3.14 -20.70
N ASN A 329 -6.81 4.14 -20.73
CA ASN A 329 -6.48 5.52 -21.07
C ASN A 329 -6.07 6.33 -19.83
N MET A 330 -6.36 5.84 -18.63
CA MET A 330 -5.96 6.41 -17.34
C MET A 330 -4.86 5.60 -16.67
N TYR A 331 -3.86 5.17 -17.44
CA TYR A 331 -2.67 4.45 -16.94
C TYR A 331 -2.97 3.17 -16.15
N PHE A 332 -4.12 2.54 -16.37
CA PHE A 332 -4.65 1.40 -15.61
C PHE A 332 -4.72 1.65 -14.09
N PHE A 333 -5.00 2.89 -13.69
CA PHE A 333 -5.15 3.24 -12.28
C PHE A 333 -6.38 2.55 -11.66
N SER A 334 -6.21 2.05 -10.44
CA SER A 334 -7.33 1.62 -9.60
C SER A 334 -8.15 2.83 -9.13
N ALA A 335 -9.31 2.57 -8.52
CA ALA A 335 -10.13 3.62 -7.93
C ALA A 335 -9.34 4.44 -6.89
N LEU A 336 -8.52 3.79 -6.05
CA LEU A 336 -7.66 4.49 -5.09
C LEU A 336 -6.60 5.33 -5.81
N ALA A 337 -5.87 4.74 -6.78
CA ALA A 337 -4.80 5.40 -7.51
C ALA A 337 -5.27 6.67 -8.23
N LEU A 338 -6.50 6.68 -8.76
CA LEU A 338 -7.11 7.87 -9.35
C LEU A 338 -7.21 9.02 -8.35
N THR A 339 -7.42 8.76 -7.06
CA THR A 339 -7.57 9.81 -6.03
C THR A 339 -6.24 10.33 -5.47
N LEU A 340 -5.13 9.61 -5.65
CA LEU A 340 -3.88 9.90 -4.93
C LEU A 340 -3.25 11.25 -5.29
N ASN A 341 -3.52 11.74 -6.49
CA ASN A 341 -3.01 13.03 -6.95
C ASN A 341 -4.10 14.10 -7.13
N GLU A 342 -5.30 13.82 -6.64
CA GLU A 342 -6.33 14.85 -6.54
C GLU A 342 -5.82 15.96 -5.61
N PRO A 343 -5.89 17.26 -6.01
CA PRO A 343 -5.49 18.35 -5.13
C PRO A 343 -6.24 18.31 -3.79
N GLU A 344 -5.52 18.50 -2.70
CA GLU A 344 -6.08 18.60 -1.35
C GLU A 344 -5.56 19.88 -0.69
N ASP A 345 -6.46 20.59 0.00
CA ASP A 345 -6.11 21.82 0.70
C ASP A 345 -5.32 21.50 1.98
N GLY A 346 -4.41 22.40 2.35
CA GLY A 346 -3.68 22.31 3.61
C GLY A 346 -2.68 21.16 3.70
N VAL A 347 -2.26 20.58 2.56
CA VAL A 347 -1.13 19.65 2.48
C VAL A 347 0.19 20.39 2.72
N GLY A 348 1.24 19.66 3.15
CA GLY A 348 2.57 20.24 3.35
C GLY A 348 3.20 20.76 2.04
N LEU A 349 4.09 21.76 2.16
CA LEU A 349 4.76 22.40 1.01
C LEU A 349 5.59 21.43 0.14
N THR A 350 5.97 20.27 0.68
CA THR A 350 6.73 19.24 -0.02
C THR A 350 5.86 18.08 -0.52
N ASP A 351 4.53 18.17 -0.42
CA ASP A 351 3.62 17.09 -0.83
C ASP A 351 3.67 16.86 -2.35
N SER A 352 3.71 15.59 -2.79
CA SER A 352 3.74 15.20 -4.21
C SER A 352 2.60 15.80 -5.04
N ARG A 353 1.47 16.22 -4.45
CA ARG A 353 0.39 16.92 -5.18
C ARG A 353 0.79 18.31 -5.65
N LEU A 354 1.74 18.96 -4.97
CA LEU A 354 2.25 20.27 -5.35
C LEU A 354 3.40 20.19 -6.37
N ARG A 355 3.84 18.97 -6.70
CA ARG A 355 4.97 18.72 -7.59
C ARG A 355 4.62 19.07 -9.07
N PRO A 356 5.23 20.10 -9.67
CA PRO A 356 4.71 20.71 -10.89
C PRO A 356 4.88 19.86 -12.17
N ASP A 357 6.01 19.15 -12.34
CA ASP A 357 6.22 18.25 -13.49
C ASP A 357 5.18 17.13 -13.52
N GLN A 358 4.85 16.57 -12.36
CA GLN A 358 3.85 15.53 -12.20
C GLN A 358 2.41 16.04 -12.43
N ARG A 359 2.12 17.32 -12.12
CA ARG A 359 0.83 17.97 -12.45
C ARG A 359 0.68 18.24 -13.93
N LEU A 360 1.72 18.78 -14.56
CA LEU A 360 1.74 19.01 -16.01
C LEU A 360 1.57 17.70 -16.78
N MET A 361 2.19 16.60 -16.32
CA MET A 361 2.02 15.29 -16.95
C MET A 361 0.58 14.78 -16.90
N GLU A 362 -0.08 14.83 -15.74
CA GLU A 362 -1.48 14.38 -15.61
C GLU A 362 -2.44 15.23 -16.44
N ALA A 363 -2.14 16.51 -16.62
CA ALA A 363 -2.88 17.40 -17.50
C ALA A 363 -2.60 17.18 -19.00
N GLY A 364 -1.74 16.22 -19.36
CA GLY A 364 -1.37 15.93 -20.75
C GLY A 364 -0.34 16.89 -21.36
N ARG A 365 0.21 17.84 -20.58
CA ARG A 365 1.19 18.86 -21.00
C ARG A 365 2.62 18.30 -20.91
N TRP A 366 2.92 17.27 -21.68
CA TRP A 366 4.13 16.46 -21.51
C TRP A 366 5.45 17.19 -21.82
N ASP A 367 5.47 18.11 -22.78
CA ASP A 367 6.68 18.89 -23.09
C ASP A 367 7.05 19.82 -21.92
N GLU A 368 6.06 20.52 -21.38
CA GLU A 368 6.24 21.38 -20.20
C GLU A 368 6.61 20.56 -18.96
N ALA A 369 6.00 19.38 -18.80
CA ALA A 369 6.37 18.44 -17.74
C ALA A 369 7.84 18.00 -17.86
N ASN A 370 8.35 17.76 -19.06
CA ASN A 370 9.76 17.42 -19.28
C ASN A 370 10.69 18.59 -18.90
N SER A 371 10.36 19.82 -19.32
CA SER A 371 11.14 21.02 -18.96
C SER A 371 11.17 21.24 -17.44
N GLU A 372 10.02 21.08 -16.79
CA GLU A 372 9.91 21.28 -15.35
C GLU A 372 10.62 20.18 -14.56
N LYS A 373 10.54 18.94 -15.02
CA LYS A 373 11.30 17.83 -14.45
C LYS A 373 12.79 18.09 -14.50
N GLN A 374 13.29 18.61 -15.63
CA GLN A 374 14.69 18.97 -15.76
C GLN A 374 15.08 20.06 -14.76
N ARG A 375 14.28 21.13 -14.62
CA ARG A 375 14.50 22.20 -13.65
C ARG A 375 14.58 21.67 -12.21
N LEU A 376 13.64 20.81 -11.82
CA LEU A 376 13.60 20.17 -10.48
C LEU A 376 14.84 19.30 -10.22
N GLU A 377 15.18 18.43 -11.16
CA GLU A 377 16.34 17.54 -11.03
C GLU A 377 17.66 18.33 -11.01
N GLU A 378 17.76 19.45 -11.72
CA GLU A 378 18.92 20.35 -11.69
C GLU A 378 19.02 21.13 -10.37
N LYS A 379 17.90 21.67 -9.85
CA LYS A 379 17.81 22.31 -8.53
C LYS A 379 18.31 21.35 -7.44
N GLN A 380 17.81 20.12 -7.43
CA GLN A 380 18.26 19.09 -6.49
C GLN A 380 19.75 18.75 -6.63
N ARG A 381 20.26 18.59 -7.87
CA ARG A 381 21.69 18.35 -8.14
C ARG A 381 22.56 19.51 -7.65
N ALA A 382 22.11 20.75 -7.77
CA ALA A 382 22.81 21.93 -7.27
C ALA A 382 22.87 21.95 -5.73
N VAL A 383 21.74 21.69 -5.05
CA VAL A 383 21.69 21.60 -3.57
C VAL A 383 22.60 20.49 -3.05
N ARG A 384 22.61 19.32 -3.70
CA ARG A 384 23.51 18.22 -3.33
C ARG A 384 24.99 18.62 -3.43
N ARG A 385 25.40 19.20 -4.56
CA ARG A 385 26.78 19.68 -4.76
C ARG A 385 27.19 20.73 -3.72
N ARG A 386 26.26 21.62 -3.32
CA ARG A 386 26.51 22.61 -2.27
C ARG A 386 26.77 21.94 -0.92
N ARG A 387 25.91 21.01 -0.49
CA ARG A 387 26.10 20.24 0.76
C ARG A 387 27.41 19.46 0.78
N GLU A 388 27.76 18.82 -0.35
CA GLU A 388 29.02 18.10 -0.52
C GLU A 388 30.23 19.05 -0.38
N ALA A 389 30.16 20.26 -0.94
CA ALA A 389 31.23 21.25 -0.87
C ALA A 389 31.37 21.91 0.51
N GLU A 390 30.26 22.11 1.23
CA GLU A 390 30.22 22.71 2.56
C GLU A 390 30.57 21.70 3.69
N ALA A 391 30.79 20.42 3.35
CA ALA A 391 31.04 19.33 4.30
C ALA A 391 30.02 19.26 5.45
N THR A 392 28.78 19.68 5.18
CA THR A 392 27.68 19.62 6.14
C THR A 392 27.31 18.18 6.44
N ASP A 393 26.77 17.92 7.64
CA ASP A 393 26.13 16.66 7.95
C ASP A 393 25.10 16.29 6.85
N GLY A 394 25.03 15.00 6.53
CA GLY A 394 24.13 14.49 5.49
C GLY A 394 22.67 14.89 5.73
N PHE A 395 21.87 14.85 4.66
CA PHE A 395 20.44 15.19 4.73
C PHE A 395 19.73 14.47 5.88
N GLN A 396 19.02 15.24 6.70
CA GLN A 396 18.16 14.73 7.77
C GLN A 396 16.70 14.87 7.33
N PRO A 397 15.94 13.75 7.26
CA PRO A 397 14.52 13.81 7.00
C PRO A 397 13.75 14.63 8.03
N GLN A 398 12.74 15.35 7.56
CA GLN A 398 11.99 16.28 8.38
C GLN A 398 11.04 15.56 9.34
N TRP A 399 10.45 14.43 8.94
CA TRP A 399 9.37 13.77 9.67
C TRP A 399 9.74 12.38 10.21
N PHE A 400 10.92 11.87 9.81
CA PHE A 400 11.42 10.57 10.22
C PHE A 400 12.81 10.70 10.87
N HIS A 401 13.15 9.74 11.74
CA HIS A 401 14.47 9.66 12.36
C HIS A 401 14.98 8.22 12.34
N LYS A 402 16.31 8.05 12.30
CA LYS A 402 16.91 6.72 12.34
C LYS A 402 16.68 6.08 13.71
N ARG A 403 16.23 4.83 13.69
CA ARG A 403 16.09 3.98 14.86
C ARG A 403 16.46 2.54 14.52
N THR A 404 17.26 1.91 15.38
CA THR A 404 17.52 0.47 15.27
C THR A 404 16.35 -0.30 15.87
N ASN A 405 15.75 -1.16 15.06
CA ASN A 405 14.65 -2.02 15.48
C ASN A 405 15.21 -3.18 16.33
N ALA A 406 14.74 -3.30 17.56
CA ALA A 406 15.21 -4.33 18.50
C ALA A 406 14.89 -5.77 18.05
N ILE A 407 13.91 -5.95 17.16
CA ILE A 407 13.45 -7.26 16.70
C ILE A 407 14.22 -7.73 15.48
N THR A 408 14.44 -6.85 14.49
CA THR A 408 15.14 -7.21 13.24
C THR A 408 16.63 -6.87 13.27
N GLY A 409 17.07 -6.01 14.20
CA GLY A 409 18.42 -5.45 14.23
C GLY A 409 18.69 -4.42 13.12
N GLU A 410 17.70 -4.16 12.26
CA GLU A 410 17.83 -3.22 11.15
C GLU A 410 17.67 -1.77 11.64
N THR A 411 18.46 -0.86 11.06
CA THR A 411 18.31 0.57 11.32
C THR A 411 17.48 1.18 10.22
N ASN A 412 16.33 1.73 10.59
CA ASN A 412 15.36 2.30 9.64
C ASN A 412 14.90 3.68 10.12
N PHE A 413 14.43 4.49 9.20
CA PHE A 413 13.79 5.77 9.46
C PHE A 413 12.34 5.56 9.89
N VAL A 414 12.03 5.87 11.14
CA VAL A 414 10.70 5.76 11.76
C VAL A 414 10.09 7.14 11.99
N TYR A 415 8.77 7.22 11.88
CA TYR A 415 8.04 8.47 12.07
C TYR A 415 8.29 9.03 13.47
N LYS A 416 8.60 10.33 13.54
CA LYS A 416 8.99 11.00 14.79
C LYS A 416 7.90 11.88 15.40
N GLY A 417 6.75 12.00 14.74
CA GLY A 417 5.71 12.98 15.08
C GLY A 417 5.93 14.33 14.39
N GLY A 418 5.02 15.27 14.63
CA GLY A 418 5.11 16.66 14.18
C GLY A 418 4.39 16.95 12.87
N TYR A 419 4.32 15.99 11.94
CA TYR A 419 3.67 16.23 10.63
C TYR A 419 2.18 16.53 10.76
N TRP A 420 1.47 15.70 11.53
CA TRP A 420 0.03 15.86 11.67
C TRP A 420 -0.33 17.07 12.53
N GLU A 421 0.51 17.38 13.53
CA GLU A 421 0.38 18.57 14.36
C GLU A 421 0.62 19.85 13.54
N ALA A 422 1.62 19.85 12.65
CA ALA A 422 1.86 20.91 11.68
C ALA A 422 0.68 21.07 10.71
N LYS A 423 0.10 19.97 10.24
CA LYS A 423 -1.12 19.99 9.41
C LYS A 423 -2.31 20.57 10.16
N ASP A 424 -2.58 20.11 11.39
CA ASP A 424 -3.72 20.56 12.19
C ASP A 424 -3.63 22.06 12.51
N SER A 425 -2.41 22.57 12.71
CA SER A 425 -2.13 24.00 12.95
C SER A 425 -1.90 24.83 11.66
N GLN A 426 -1.81 24.17 10.50
CA GLN A 426 -1.42 24.76 9.21
C GLN A 426 -0.08 25.51 9.28
N ASP A 427 0.86 25.05 10.12
CA ASP A 427 2.20 25.61 10.26
C ASP A 427 3.24 24.75 9.53
N TRP A 428 3.63 25.21 8.34
CA TRP A 428 4.64 24.56 7.51
C TRP A 428 6.01 25.25 7.57
N SER A 429 6.27 26.09 8.58
CA SER A 429 7.54 26.84 8.72
C SER A 429 8.79 25.94 8.75
N MET A 430 8.62 24.69 9.18
CA MET A 430 9.64 23.65 9.23
C MET A 430 9.84 22.89 7.91
N CYS A 431 9.01 23.12 6.88
CA CYS A 431 9.18 22.53 5.55
C CYS A 431 10.18 23.32 4.72
N THR A 432 11.03 22.61 3.96
CA THR A 432 11.94 23.25 3.00
C THR A 432 11.30 23.31 1.61
N GLU A 433 11.63 24.34 0.83
CA GLU A 433 11.12 24.50 -0.53
C GLU A 433 11.95 23.66 -1.54
N ILE A 434 11.38 22.54 -1.99
CA ILE A 434 12.07 21.57 -2.86
C ILE A 434 11.62 21.59 -4.33
N PHE A 435 10.44 22.13 -4.63
CA PHE A 435 9.93 22.30 -6.00
C PHE A 435 10.50 23.56 -6.66
#